data_AF-A0A962ZN32-F1
#
_entry.id   AF-A0A962ZN32-F1
#
_cell.length_a   1.000
_cell.length_b   1.000
_cell.length_c   1.000
_cell.angle_alpha   90.00
_cell.angle_beta   90.00
_cell.angle_gamma   90.00
#
_symmetry.space_group_name_H-M   'P 1'
#
loop_
_entity.id
_entity.type
_entity.pdbx_description
1 polymer ?
#
loop_
_entity_poly.entity_id
_entity_poly.type
_entity_poly.pdbx_seq_one_letter_code
_entity_poly.pdbx_strand_id
1 'polypeptide(L)'
;MLHSMTGFARQIAESPSGTLSCEIRAVNHRYLDVQFRLPEELRAKETEFRRQVGDILQRGKVDCQLHFRRAESRERSLPLNRELLARLAERSAELAELLPATRGMDPLDVLRWPGVVEEQPLEVEPLFIAASALLATTLEALNAMRRSEGSRIEDMLGFRCEEILSIAGSVRLRMPEVLARVREKQRERIAKLDVTADPARLEIELALIGQKLDVDEELDRLQSHVSEIRQNLDA
;
A
#
# COMPACT_ATOMS: atom_id res chain seq x y z
N MET A 1 -9.95 -13.64 6.43
CA MET A 1 -9.46 -13.36 5.04
C MET A 1 -8.37 -12.31 5.07
N LEU A 2 -7.15 -12.70 4.70
CA LEU A 2 -5.98 -11.82 4.73
C LEU A 2 -6.05 -10.71 3.68
N HIS A 3 -5.73 -9.50 4.10
CA HIS A 3 -5.48 -8.36 3.23
C HIS A 3 -4.02 -7.93 3.36
N SER A 4 -3.34 -7.78 2.23
CA SER A 4 -2.02 -7.14 2.19
C SER A 4 -2.06 -5.77 2.85
N MET A 5 -0.98 -5.39 3.54
CA MET A 5 -0.87 -4.09 4.22
C MET A 5 -0.46 -2.96 3.27
N THR A 6 -0.05 -3.29 2.04
CA THR A 6 0.31 -2.35 0.98
C THR A 6 -0.65 -2.46 -0.19
N GLY A 7 -0.83 -1.38 -0.94
CA GLY A 7 -1.60 -1.44 -2.16
C GLY A 7 -1.45 -0.23 -3.06
N PHE A 8 -1.81 -0.41 -4.33
CA PHE A 8 -1.87 0.62 -5.34
C PHE A 8 -3.12 0.39 -6.18
N ALA A 9 -3.84 1.46 -6.48
CA ALA A 9 -4.92 1.43 -7.45
C ALA A 9 -4.96 2.77 -8.18
N ARG A 10 -5.27 2.70 -9.48
CA ARG A 10 -5.48 3.89 -10.30
C ARG A 10 -6.67 3.65 -11.21
N GLN A 11 -7.60 4.59 -11.20
CA GLN A 11 -8.74 4.59 -12.12
C GLN A 11 -8.85 5.95 -12.80
N ILE A 12 -9.47 5.94 -13.98
CA ILE A 12 -9.71 7.11 -14.80
C ILE A 12 -11.18 7.10 -15.21
N ALA A 13 -11.84 8.24 -15.08
CA ALA A 13 -13.19 8.45 -15.60
C ALA A 13 -13.17 9.61 -16.60
N GLU A 14 -13.71 9.36 -17.78
CA GLU A 14 -13.89 10.39 -18.80
C GLU A 14 -15.31 10.93 -18.74
N SER A 15 -15.44 12.26 -18.85
CA SER A 15 -16.72 12.95 -18.90
C SER A 15 -16.66 14.06 -19.95
N PRO A 16 -17.82 14.54 -20.45
CA PRO A 16 -17.85 15.69 -21.36
C PRO A 16 -17.17 16.94 -20.79
N SER A 17 -17.18 17.10 -19.45
CA SER A 17 -16.55 18.21 -18.73
C SER A 17 -15.03 18.06 -18.58
N GLY A 18 -14.49 16.85 -18.76
CA GLY A 18 -13.07 16.56 -18.59
C GLY A 18 -12.75 15.14 -18.14
N THR A 19 -11.46 14.88 -17.97
CA THR A 19 -10.93 13.60 -17.48
C THR A 19 -10.60 13.71 -15.99
N LEU A 20 -11.19 12.83 -15.19
CA LEU A 20 -10.85 12.62 -13.79
C LEU A 20 -9.92 11.42 -13.67
N SER A 21 -8.88 11.53 -12.86
CA SER A 21 -8.06 10.38 -12.47
C SER A 21 -7.89 10.33 -10.97
N CYS A 22 -8.07 9.14 -10.40
CA CYS A 22 -7.87 8.85 -8.99
C CYS A 22 -6.73 7.85 -8.86
N GLU A 23 -5.78 8.14 -8.00
CA GLU A 23 -4.67 7.26 -7.68
C GLU A 23 -4.56 7.12 -6.16
N ILE A 24 -4.51 5.88 -5.68
CA ILE A 24 -4.40 5.57 -4.26
C ILE A 24 -3.17 4.69 -4.04
N ARG A 25 -2.29 5.13 -3.13
CA ARG A 25 -1.19 4.35 -2.58
C ARG A 25 -1.45 4.11 -1.10
N ALA A 26 -1.46 2.85 -0.68
CA ALA A 26 -1.57 2.46 0.72
C ALA A 26 -0.31 1.74 1.17
N VAL A 27 0.18 2.10 2.36
CA VAL A 27 1.32 1.42 3.01
C VAL A 27 0.98 1.06 4.45
N ASN A 28 1.76 0.15 5.03
CA ASN A 28 1.58 -0.29 6.40
C ASN A 28 1.79 0.88 7.39
N HIS A 29 0.80 1.12 8.23
CA HIS A 29 0.86 2.08 9.32
C HIS A 29 -0.15 1.66 10.40
N ARG A 30 0.17 1.94 11.66
CA ARG A 30 -0.63 1.50 12.81
C ARG A 30 -2.05 2.09 12.81
N TYR A 31 -2.16 3.36 12.44
CA TYR A 31 -3.42 4.09 12.38
C TYR A 31 -3.78 4.44 10.94
N LEU A 32 -5.05 4.73 10.70
CA LEU A 32 -5.47 5.31 9.42
C LEU A 32 -4.97 6.76 9.35
N ASP A 33 -4.05 7.02 8.42
CA ASP A 33 -3.56 8.36 8.08
C ASP A 33 -3.84 8.60 6.60
N VAL A 34 -4.77 9.50 6.28
CA VAL A 34 -5.20 9.78 4.90
C VAL A 34 -4.72 11.15 4.48
N GLN A 35 -3.82 11.17 3.50
CA GLN A 35 -3.32 12.37 2.85
C GLN A 35 -4.02 12.52 1.49
N PHE A 36 -4.62 13.67 1.25
CA PHE A 36 -5.27 13.98 -0.02
C PHE A 36 -4.48 15.02 -0.81
N ARG A 37 -4.40 14.80 -2.12
CA ARG A 37 -4.08 15.82 -3.11
C ARG A 37 -5.29 15.97 -4.02
N LEU A 38 -5.99 17.09 -3.89
CA LEU A 38 -7.23 17.37 -4.61
C LEU A 38 -7.03 18.54 -5.59
N PRO A 39 -7.76 18.53 -6.72
CA PRO A 39 -7.88 19.73 -7.55
C PRO A 39 -8.61 20.82 -6.75
N GLU A 40 -8.39 22.08 -7.13
CA GLU A 40 -8.89 23.24 -6.39
C GLU A 40 -10.41 23.21 -6.21
N GLU A 41 -11.13 22.77 -7.24
CA GLU A 41 -12.59 22.69 -7.26
C GLU A 41 -13.16 21.70 -6.23
N LEU A 42 -12.36 20.71 -5.80
CA LEU A 42 -12.78 19.66 -4.89
C LEU A 42 -12.25 19.81 -3.46
N ARG A 43 -11.39 20.79 -3.18
CA ARG A 43 -10.80 20.98 -1.83
C ARG A 43 -11.86 21.15 -0.75
N ALA A 44 -12.95 21.86 -1.05
CA ALA A 44 -14.05 22.08 -0.10
C ALA A 44 -14.77 20.78 0.32
N LYS A 45 -14.64 19.69 -0.46
CA LYS A 45 -15.29 18.40 -0.22
C LYS A 45 -14.32 17.36 0.39
N GLU A 46 -13.12 17.76 0.81
CA GLU A 46 -12.10 16.85 1.37
C GLU A 46 -12.63 16.00 2.53
N THR A 47 -13.39 16.60 3.45
CA THR A 47 -13.96 15.90 4.61
C THR A 47 -14.83 14.72 4.19
N GLU A 48 -15.60 14.87 3.11
CA GLU A 48 -16.49 13.82 2.60
C GLU A 48 -15.70 12.68 1.95
N PHE A 49 -14.63 12.99 1.22
CA PHE A 49 -13.72 11.97 0.69
C PHE A 49 -12.98 11.23 1.81
N ARG A 50 -12.55 11.94 2.87
CA ARG A 50 -11.91 11.32 4.03
C ARG A 50 -12.86 10.34 4.73
N ARG A 51 -14.14 10.68 4.86
CA ARG A 51 -15.17 9.78 5.38
C ARG A 51 -15.29 8.52 4.53
N GLN A 52 -15.40 8.65 3.20
CA GLN A 52 -15.49 7.51 2.28
C GLN A 52 -14.28 6.57 2.38
N VAL A 53 -13.07 7.12 2.52
CA VAL A 53 -11.87 6.30 2.75
C VAL A 53 -11.94 5.58 4.09
N GLY A 54 -12.36 6.26 5.17
CA GLY A 54 -12.47 5.68 6.51
C GLY A 54 -13.55 4.61 6.66
N ASP A 55 -14.62 4.69 5.86
CA ASP A 55 -15.67 3.66 5.81
C ASP A 55 -15.13 2.34 5.23
N ILE A 56 -14.10 2.40 4.39
CA ILE A 56 -13.53 1.24 3.68
C ILE A 56 -12.21 0.75 4.30
N LEU A 57 -11.34 1.66 4.74
CA LEU A 57 -10.01 1.36 5.26
C LEU A 57 -9.93 1.71 6.75
N GLN A 58 -9.57 0.73 7.58
CA GLN A 58 -9.49 0.90 9.04
C GLN A 58 -8.08 1.26 9.54
N ARG A 59 -7.03 0.99 8.76
CA ARG A 59 -5.64 1.23 9.10
C ARG A 59 -4.76 1.44 7.87
N GLY A 60 -3.60 2.05 8.06
CA GLY A 60 -2.60 2.26 7.03
C GLY A 60 -2.44 3.73 6.68
N LYS A 61 -1.30 4.07 6.08
CA LYS A 61 -1.07 5.40 5.53
C LYS A 61 -1.48 5.38 4.06
N VAL A 62 -2.39 6.27 3.70
CA VAL A 62 -3.04 6.31 2.39
C VAL A 62 -2.77 7.67 1.75
N ASP A 63 -2.04 7.68 0.64
CA ASP A 63 -1.90 8.85 -0.23
C ASP A 63 -2.92 8.72 -1.37
N CYS A 64 -3.93 9.59 -1.36
CA CYS A 64 -4.99 9.64 -2.35
C CYS A 64 -4.85 10.91 -3.18
N GLN A 65 -4.68 10.74 -4.49
CA GLN A 65 -4.50 11.83 -5.43
C GLN A 65 -5.64 11.83 -6.44
N LEU A 66 -6.43 12.90 -6.42
CA LEU A 66 -7.42 13.18 -7.44
C LEU A 66 -6.86 14.29 -8.34
N HIS A 67 -6.94 14.07 -9.65
CA HIS A 67 -6.60 15.07 -10.64
C HIS A 67 -7.78 15.23 -11.59
N PHE A 68 -8.08 16.48 -11.91
CA PHE A 68 -9.09 16.82 -12.90
C PHE A 68 -8.43 17.61 -14.03
N ARG A 69 -8.58 17.12 -15.26
CA ARG A 69 -8.21 17.85 -16.47
C ARG A 69 -9.50 18.22 -17.19
N ARG A 70 -9.83 19.51 -17.23
CA ARG A 70 -10.98 20.01 -17.99
C ARG A 70 -10.86 19.61 -19.46
N ALA A 71 -11.98 19.25 -20.06
CA ALA A 71 -12.04 19.00 -21.49
C ALA A 71 -11.77 20.33 -22.22
N GLU A 72 -10.93 20.30 -23.25
CA GLU A 72 -10.81 21.42 -24.17
C GLU A 72 -12.14 21.55 -24.92
N SER A 73 -12.83 22.69 -24.79
CA SER A 73 -14.07 22.89 -25.52
C SER A 73 -13.77 22.86 -27.03
N ARG A 74 -14.46 21.99 -27.77
CA ARG A 74 -14.43 22.01 -29.24
C ARG A 74 -15.02 23.31 -29.79
N GLU A 75 -15.86 23.99 -29.01
CA GLU A 75 -16.32 25.35 -29.28
C GLU A 75 -15.34 26.35 -28.67
N ARG A 76 -14.48 26.91 -29.52
CA ARG A 76 -13.49 27.96 -29.22
C ARG A 76 -14.15 29.31 -28.90
N SER A 77 -15.17 29.36 -28.07
CA SER A 77 -15.55 30.64 -27.48
C SER A 77 -14.52 30.96 -26.41
N LEU A 78 -13.68 31.95 -26.69
CA LEU A 78 -12.91 32.67 -25.66
C LEU A 78 -13.85 33.76 -25.15
N PRO A 79 -14.70 33.50 -24.13
CA PRO A 79 -15.53 34.55 -23.58
C PRO A 79 -14.62 35.65 -23.05
N LEU A 80 -14.84 36.87 -23.54
CA LEU A 80 -14.05 38.02 -23.15
C LEU A 80 -14.89 38.87 -22.20
N ASN A 81 -14.31 39.25 -21.06
CA ASN A 81 -14.90 40.23 -20.18
C ASN A 81 -14.86 41.60 -20.86
N ARG A 82 -15.94 41.94 -21.57
CA ARG A 82 -16.05 43.19 -22.35
C ARG A 82 -15.98 44.44 -21.49
N GLU A 83 -16.44 44.36 -20.25
CA GLU A 83 -16.38 45.48 -19.31
C GLU A 83 -14.93 45.75 -18.88
N LEU A 84 -14.19 44.70 -18.52
CA LEU A 84 -12.77 44.81 -18.20
C LEU A 84 -11.95 45.28 -19.40
N LEU A 85 -12.24 44.78 -20.61
CA LEU A 85 -11.62 45.25 -21.84
C LEU A 85 -11.86 46.76 -22.08
N ALA A 86 -13.07 47.24 -21.88
CA ALA A 86 -13.39 48.66 -22.01
C ALA A 86 -12.61 49.52 -21.01
N ARG A 87 -12.54 49.09 -19.74
CA ARG A 87 -11.75 49.76 -18.70
C ARG A 87 -10.25 49.75 -19.01
N LEU A 88 -9.71 48.64 -19.51
CA LEU A 88 -8.31 48.54 -19.91
C LEU A 88 -7.98 49.46 -21.09
N ALA A 89 -8.88 49.55 -22.08
CA ALA A 89 -8.72 50.45 -23.22
C ALA A 89 -8.72 51.92 -22.80
N GLU A 90 -9.64 52.32 -21.91
CA GLU A 90 -9.73 53.68 -21.38
C GLU A 90 -8.44 54.08 -20.64
N ARG A 91 -7.94 53.21 -19.73
CA ARG A 91 -6.70 53.48 -18.99
C ARG A 91 -5.46 53.44 -19.87
N SER A 92 -5.44 52.59 -20.89
CA SER A 92 -4.35 52.59 -21.87
C SER A 92 -4.29 53.90 -22.66
N ALA A 93 -5.44 54.50 -22.99
CA ALA A 93 -5.50 55.79 -23.68
C ALA A 93 -5.01 56.93 -22.77
N GLU A 94 -5.46 56.96 -21.51
CA GLU A 94 -5.01 57.93 -20.50
C GLU A 94 -3.48 57.86 -20.29
N LEU A 95 -2.92 56.65 -20.22
CA LEU A 95 -1.46 56.45 -20.10
C LEU A 95 -0.67 56.96 -21.32
N ALA A 96 -1.22 56.77 -22.53
CA ALA A 96 -0.57 57.24 -23.75
C ALA A 96 -0.52 58.78 -23.84
N GLU A 97 -1.50 59.48 -23.27
CA GLU A 97 -1.48 60.94 -23.15
C GLU A 97 -0.44 61.43 -22.14
N LEU A 98 -0.31 60.73 -21.00
CA LEU A 98 0.65 61.07 -19.95
C LEU A 98 2.11 60.72 -20.32
N LEU A 99 2.31 59.71 -21.17
CA LEU A 99 3.63 59.19 -21.54
C LEU A 99 3.75 59.05 -23.08
N PRO A 100 4.14 60.12 -23.81
CA PRO A 100 4.10 60.17 -25.27
C PRO A 100 4.99 59.17 -26.04
N ALA A 101 5.75 58.32 -25.34
CA ALA A 101 6.66 57.32 -25.90
C ALA A 101 6.24 55.87 -25.58
N THR A 102 5.03 55.63 -25.07
CA THR A 102 4.56 54.27 -24.81
C THR A 102 4.15 53.56 -26.10
N ARG A 103 4.61 52.32 -26.26
CA ARG A 103 4.12 51.42 -27.32
C ARG A 103 2.64 51.12 -27.07
N GLY A 104 1.83 51.11 -28.13
CA GLY A 104 0.40 50.74 -28.03
C GLY A 104 0.21 49.33 -27.45
N MET A 105 -0.98 49.10 -26.89
CA MET A 105 -1.34 47.84 -26.22
C MET A 105 -1.39 46.67 -27.24
N ASP A 106 -0.61 45.61 -27.00
CA ASP A 106 -0.62 44.39 -27.83
C ASP A 106 -1.87 43.55 -27.49
N PRO A 107 -2.73 43.22 -28.48
CA PRO A 107 -3.89 42.37 -28.25
C PRO A 107 -3.57 41.03 -27.56
N LEU A 108 -2.39 40.45 -27.78
CA LEU A 108 -1.97 39.22 -27.11
C LEU A 108 -1.66 39.45 -25.62
N ASP A 109 -1.14 40.61 -25.26
CA ASP A 109 -0.90 40.98 -23.86
C ASP A 109 -2.23 41.22 -23.13
N VAL A 110 -3.22 41.77 -23.83
CA VAL A 110 -4.58 41.96 -23.30
C VAL A 110 -5.26 40.62 -23.02
N LEU A 111 -5.16 39.66 -23.94
CA LEU A 111 -5.72 38.32 -23.73
C LEU A 111 -5.06 37.56 -22.57
N ARG A 112 -3.81 37.89 -22.23
CA ARG A 112 -3.08 37.32 -21.08
C ARG A 112 -3.39 38.06 -19.77
N TRP A 113 -4.09 39.19 -19.84
CA TRP A 113 -4.40 39.98 -18.66
C TRP A 113 -5.40 39.23 -17.76
N PRO A 114 -5.12 39.08 -16.45
CA PRO A 114 -6.00 38.35 -15.54
C PRO A 114 -7.45 38.86 -15.60
N GLY A 115 -8.39 37.96 -15.87
CA GLY A 115 -9.83 38.26 -15.95
C GLY A 115 -10.33 38.77 -17.30
N VAL A 116 -9.47 38.97 -18.31
CA VAL A 116 -9.93 39.34 -19.67
C VAL A 116 -10.53 38.16 -20.39
N VAL A 117 -9.86 37.00 -20.36
CA VAL A 117 -10.46 35.74 -20.80
C VAL A 117 -11.21 35.18 -19.61
N GLU A 118 -12.53 35.07 -19.74
CA GLU A 118 -13.37 34.49 -18.69
C GLU A 118 -13.18 32.97 -18.68
N GLU A 119 -12.86 32.42 -17.52
CA GLU A 119 -12.95 30.99 -17.33
C GLU A 119 -14.42 30.61 -17.18
N GLN A 120 -14.89 29.66 -17.98
CA GLN A 120 -16.25 29.16 -17.81
C GLN A 120 -16.40 28.59 -16.39
N PRO A 121 -17.44 29.01 -15.65
CA PRO A 121 -17.67 28.50 -14.31
C PRO A 121 -17.92 27.00 -14.38
N LEU A 122 -17.14 26.23 -13.63
CA LEU A 122 -17.33 24.80 -13.50
C LEU A 122 -18.39 24.53 -12.43
N GLU A 123 -19.41 23.76 -12.77
CA GLU A 123 -20.33 23.26 -11.76
C GLU A 123 -19.63 22.23 -10.85
N VAL A 124 -19.47 22.60 -9.58
CA VAL A 124 -18.71 21.80 -8.60
C VAL A 124 -19.47 20.54 -8.19
N GLU A 125 -20.79 20.58 -8.11
CA GLU A 125 -21.58 19.45 -7.59
C GLU A 125 -21.55 18.22 -8.52
N PRO A 126 -21.77 18.35 -9.85
CA PRO A 126 -21.59 17.23 -10.77
C PRO A 126 -20.17 16.66 -10.77
N LEU A 127 -19.15 17.53 -10.66
CA LEU A 127 -17.76 17.10 -10.56
C LEU A 127 -17.53 16.27 -9.28
N PHE A 128 -18.07 16.74 -8.15
CA PHE A 128 -17.96 16.06 -6.87
C PHE A 128 -18.59 14.66 -6.92
N ILE A 129 -19.79 14.52 -7.49
CA ILE A 129 -20.47 13.23 -7.64
C ILE A 129 -19.60 12.27 -8.47
N ALA A 130 -19.07 12.74 -9.61
CA ALA A 130 -18.19 11.93 -10.45
C ALA A 130 -16.89 11.53 -9.75
N ALA A 131 -16.26 12.46 -9.02
CA ALA A 131 -15.04 12.19 -8.26
C ALA A 131 -15.28 11.22 -7.10
N SER A 132 -16.44 11.31 -6.43
CA SER A 132 -16.83 10.40 -5.35
C SER A 132 -17.06 8.98 -5.88
N ALA A 133 -17.76 8.83 -7.02
CA ALA A 133 -17.92 7.53 -7.66
C ALA A 133 -16.57 6.94 -8.11
N LEU A 134 -15.69 7.77 -8.66
CA LEU A 134 -14.34 7.35 -9.05
C LEU A 134 -13.51 6.93 -7.83
N LEU A 135 -13.60 7.64 -6.71
CA LEU A 135 -12.93 7.27 -5.47
C LEU A 135 -13.40 5.90 -4.96
N ALA A 136 -14.72 5.67 -4.93
CA ALA A 136 -15.30 4.41 -4.49
C ALA A 136 -14.81 3.22 -5.34
N THR A 137 -14.87 3.33 -6.67
CA THR A 137 -14.37 2.28 -7.57
C THR A 137 -12.85 2.07 -7.46
N THR A 138 -12.08 3.12 -7.18
CA THR A 138 -10.63 2.99 -6.94
C THR A 138 -10.33 2.28 -5.62
N LEU A 139 -11.10 2.55 -4.57
CA LEU A 139 -11.00 1.87 -3.27
C LEU A 139 -11.39 0.39 -3.37
N GLU A 140 -12.40 0.05 -4.16
CA GLU A 140 -12.77 -1.33 -4.47
C GLU A 140 -11.63 -2.07 -5.19
N ALA A 141 -11.04 -1.45 -6.21
CA ALA A 141 -9.90 -2.00 -6.93
C ALA A 141 -8.68 -2.21 -6.02
N LEU A 142 -8.40 -1.25 -5.12
CA LEU A 142 -7.36 -1.38 -4.11
C LEU A 142 -7.60 -2.58 -3.20
N ASN A 143 -8.82 -2.73 -2.69
CA ASN A 143 -9.18 -3.85 -1.82
C ASN A 143 -9.12 -5.20 -2.54
N ALA A 144 -9.55 -5.26 -3.81
CA ALA A 144 -9.43 -6.47 -4.62
C ALA A 144 -7.96 -6.89 -4.79
N MET A 145 -7.07 -5.92 -5.08
CA MET A 145 -5.63 -6.19 -5.17
C MET A 145 -5.05 -6.69 -3.84
N ARG A 146 -5.41 -6.03 -2.72
CA ARG A 146 -4.97 -6.42 -1.37
C ARG A 146 -5.46 -7.82 -0.97
N ARG A 147 -6.67 -8.21 -1.37
CA ARG A 147 -7.20 -9.58 -1.18
C ARG A 147 -6.43 -10.61 -1.99
N SER A 148 -6.18 -10.33 -3.27
CA SER A 148 -5.44 -11.24 -4.15
C SER A 148 -4.02 -11.49 -3.64
N GLU A 149 -3.34 -10.44 -3.18
CA GLU A 149 -2.02 -10.58 -2.58
C GLU A 149 -2.09 -11.28 -1.21
N GLY A 150 -3.08 -10.97 -0.38
CA GLY A 150 -3.30 -11.62 0.91
C GLY A 150 -3.49 -13.14 0.78
N SER A 151 -4.33 -13.58 -0.16
CA SER A 151 -4.55 -15.00 -0.45
C SER A 151 -3.27 -15.71 -0.92
N ARG A 152 -2.45 -15.07 -1.76
CA ARG A 152 -1.15 -15.64 -2.15
C ARG A 152 -0.18 -15.79 -0.98
N ILE A 153 -0.19 -14.83 -0.05
CA ILE A 153 0.64 -14.90 1.17
C ILE A 153 0.13 -16.01 2.09
N GLU A 154 -1.19 -16.15 2.23
CA GLU A 154 -1.85 -17.22 3.00
C GLU A 154 -1.43 -18.60 2.49
N ASP A 155 -1.58 -18.84 1.18
CA ASP A 155 -1.17 -20.10 0.53
C ASP A 155 0.33 -20.40 0.76
N MET A 156 1.18 -19.38 0.57
CA MET A 156 2.62 -19.51 0.77
C MET A 156 2.96 -19.86 2.23
N LEU A 157 2.35 -19.18 3.20
CA LEU A 157 2.59 -19.45 4.62
C LEU A 157 2.06 -20.82 5.03
N GLY A 158 0.90 -21.23 4.50
CA GLY A 158 0.35 -22.58 4.68
C GLY A 158 1.31 -23.66 4.18
N PHE A 159 1.84 -23.50 2.97
CA PHE A 159 2.84 -24.41 2.41
C PHE A 159 4.11 -24.49 3.28
N ARG A 160 4.62 -23.35 3.76
CA ARG A 160 5.80 -23.32 4.65
C ARG A 160 5.53 -24.03 5.98
N CYS A 161 4.34 -23.89 6.55
CA CYS A 161 3.95 -24.60 7.76
C CYS A 161 4.00 -26.13 7.56
N GLU A 162 3.54 -26.61 6.41
CA GLU A 162 3.57 -28.04 6.07
C GLU A 162 5.00 -28.55 5.89
N GLU A 163 5.87 -27.78 5.22
CA GLU A 163 7.30 -28.11 5.10
C GLU A 163 7.97 -28.23 6.48
N ILE A 164 7.70 -27.28 7.39
CA ILE A 164 8.25 -27.29 8.75
C ILE A 164 7.84 -28.57 9.49
N LEU A 165 6.55 -28.94 9.43
CA LEU A 165 6.05 -30.15 10.09
C LEU A 165 6.62 -31.43 9.47
N SER A 166 6.79 -31.47 8.15
CA SER A 166 7.42 -32.59 7.45
C SER A 166 8.87 -32.78 7.91
N ILE A 167 9.65 -31.69 7.97
CA ILE A 167 11.03 -31.72 8.46
C ILE A 167 11.07 -32.16 9.92
N ALA A 168 10.22 -31.60 10.79
CA ALA A 168 10.13 -31.97 12.20
C ALA A 168 9.84 -33.47 12.38
N GLY A 169 8.88 -34.01 11.61
CA GLY A 169 8.59 -35.45 11.59
C GLY A 169 9.79 -36.30 11.15
N SER A 170 10.52 -35.86 10.12
CA SER A 170 11.74 -36.55 9.67
C SER A 170 12.84 -36.56 10.73
N VAL A 171 12.98 -35.48 11.50
CA VAL A 171 13.94 -35.39 12.61
C VAL A 171 13.55 -36.39 13.71
N ARG A 172 12.27 -36.41 14.11
CA ARG A 172 11.78 -37.36 15.13
C ARG A 172 12.04 -38.82 14.73
N LEU A 173 11.80 -39.19 13.48
CA LEU A 173 12.07 -40.53 12.96
C LEU A 173 13.56 -40.90 12.95
N ARG A 174 14.45 -39.92 12.80
CA ARG A 174 15.91 -40.13 12.79
C ARG A 174 16.53 -40.15 14.18
N MET A 175 15.85 -39.66 15.22
CA MET A 175 16.45 -39.57 16.55
C MET A 175 16.91 -40.91 17.14
N PRO A 176 16.17 -42.03 16.99
CA PRO A 176 16.66 -43.33 17.43
C PRO A 176 17.99 -43.73 16.79
N GLU A 177 18.17 -43.45 15.48
CA GLU A 177 19.42 -43.72 14.76
C GLU A 177 20.57 -42.84 15.27
N VAL A 178 20.29 -41.56 15.52
CA VAL A 178 21.27 -40.61 16.07
C VAL A 178 21.76 -41.08 17.44
N LEU A 179 20.85 -41.47 18.33
CA LEU A 179 21.19 -41.98 19.66
C LEU A 179 22.01 -43.28 19.58
N ALA A 180 21.65 -44.19 18.68
CA ALA A 180 22.40 -45.42 18.46
C ALA A 180 23.83 -45.14 17.97
N ARG A 181 23.99 -44.23 17.01
CA ARG A 181 25.29 -43.83 16.45
C ARG A 181 26.17 -43.12 17.47
N VAL A 182 25.58 -42.31 18.34
CA VAL A 182 26.28 -41.68 19.48
C VAL A 182 26.77 -42.75 20.45
N ARG A 183 25.93 -43.74 20.78
CA ARG A 183 26.32 -44.86 21.65
C ARG A 183 27.48 -45.67 21.08
N GLU A 184 27.43 -46.05 19.80
CA GLU A 184 28.54 -46.76 19.14
C GLU A 184 29.83 -45.94 19.16
N LYS A 185 29.77 -44.66 18.78
CA LYS A 185 30.94 -43.78 18.76
C LYS A 185 31.61 -43.65 20.12
N GLN A 186 30.84 -43.62 21.21
CA GLN A 186 31.43 -43.58 22.56
C GLN A 186 32.06 -44.91 22.95
N ARG A 187 31.42 -46.05 22.61
CA ARG A 187 32.01 -47.39 22.83
C ARG A 187 33.32 -47.56 22.07
N GLU A 188 33.39 -47.16 20.81
CA GLU A 188 34.62 -47.20 20.00
C GLU A 188 35.73 -46.33 20.60
N ARG A 189 35.39 -45.15 21.13
CA ARG A 189 36.36 -44.26 21.79
C ARG A 189 36.93 -44.90 23.06
N ILE A 190 36.09 -45.53 23.86
CA ILE A 190 36.51 -46.22 25.09
C ILE A 190 37.37 -47.43 24.77
N ALA A 191 36.99 -48.23 23.77
CA ALA A 191 37.76 -49.41 23.36
C ALA A 191 39.18 -49.07 22.86
N LYS A 192 39.43 -47.83 22.43
CA LYS A 192 40.76 -47.32 22.06
C LYS A 192 41.61 -46.90 23.26
N LEU A 193 41.01 -46.75 24.44
CA LEU A 193 41.71 -46.45 25.68
C LEU A 193 42.07 -47.78 26.34
N ASP A 194 43.33 -47.99 26.71
CA ASP A 194 43.81 -49.22 27.37
C ASP A 194 43.43 -49.20 28.87
N VAL A 195 42.13 -49.06 29.15
CA VAL A 195 41.57 -48.92 30.49
C VAL A 195 40.28 -49.71 30.57
N THR A 196 40.12 -50.45 31.66
CA THR A 196 38.88 -51.16 31.95
C THR A 196 37.81 -50.15 32.34
N ALA A 197 36.90 -49.83 31.42
CA ALA A 197 35.79 -48.94 31.71
C ALA A 197 34.72 -49.62 32.57
N ASP A 198 34.24 -48.93 33.60
CA ASP A 198 33.09 -49.36 34.39
C ASP A 198 31.79 -49.27 33.54
N PRO A 199 31.10 -50.41 33.28
CA PRO A 199 29.87 -50.43 32.51
C PRO A 199 28.76 -49.55 33.11
N ALA A 200 28.67 -49.48 34.44
CA ALA A 200 27.67 -48.67 35.11
C ALA A 200 27.91 -47.18 34.88
N ARG A 201 29.18 -46.75 34.90
CA ARG A 201 29.54 -45.36 34.59
C ARG A 201 29.25 -45.00 33.14
N LEU A 202 29.50 -45.91 32.20
CA LEU A 202 29.20 -45.71 30.78
C LEU A 202 27.71 -45.48 30.53
N GLU A 203 26.84 -46.30 31.13
CA GLU A 203 25.38 -46.14 30.97
C GLU A 203 24.88 -44.79 31.52
N ILE A 204 25.44 -44.31 32.64
CA ILE A 204 25.11 -42.98 33.19
C ILE A 204 25.52 -41.86 32.23
N GLU A 205 26.74 -41.91 31.67
CA GLU A 205 27.21 -40.89 30.72
C GLU A 205 26.39 -40.92 29.42
N LEU A 206 25.99 -42.10 28.94
CA LEU A 206 25.11 -42.24 27.78
C LEU A 206 23.72 -41.66 28.04
N ALA A 207 23.16 -41.84 29.24
CA ALA A 207 21.90 -41.24 29.64
C ALA A 207 22.00 -39.70 29.67
N LEU A 208 23.08 -39.14 30.24
CA LEU A 208 23.33 -37.70 30.26
C LEU A 208 23.47 -37.10 28.86
N ILE A 209 24.14 -37.82 27.94
CA ILE A 209 24.25 -37.40 26.54
C ILE A 209 22.88 -37.48 25.85
N GLY A 210 22.11 -38.55 26.10
CA GLY A 210 20.76 -38.71 25.58
C GLY A 210 19.86 -37.55 25.98
N GLN A 211 19.87 -37.17 27.26
CA GLN A 211 19.11 -36.02 27.76
C GLN A 211 19.53 -34.70 27.11
N LYS A 212 20.81 -34.52 26.78
CA LYS A 212 21.32 -33.32 26.08
C LYS A 212 20.98 -33.29 24.59
N LEU A 213 20.70 -34.44 23.99
CA LEU A 213 20.33 -34.59 22.58
C LEU A 213 18.82 -34.71 22.39
N ASP A 214 18.06 -34.76 23.48
CA ASP A 214 16.61 -34.80 23.43
C ASP A 214 16.07 -33.48 22.87
N VAL A 215 15.23 -33.61 21.85
CA VAL A 215 14.60 -32.51 21.13
C VAL A 215 13.09 -32.65 21.11
N ASP A 216 12.51 -33.63 21.83
CA ASP A 216 11.08 -33.89 21.76
C ASP A 216 10.24 -32.69 22.22
N GLU A 217 10.65 -31.99 23.29
CA GLU A 217 9.98 -30.76 23.73
C GLU A 217 10.00 -29.68 22.65
N GLU A 218 11.12 -29.56 21.92
CA GLU A 218 11.28 -28.49 20.93
C GLU A 218 10.52 -28.78 19.64
N LEU A 219 10.36 -30.05 19.31
CA LEU A 219 9.49 -30.50 18.22
C LEU A 219 8.01 -30.28 18.59
N ASP A 220 7.61 -30.56 19.84
CA ASP A 220 6.24 -30.31 20.32
C ASP A 220 5.92 -28.81 20.38
N ARG A 221 6.89 -27.99 20.83
CA ARG A 221 6.79 -26.52 20.84
C ARG A 221 6.68 -25.96 19.43
N LEU A 222 7.49 -26.46 18.49
CA LEU A 222 7.42 -26.08 17.08
C LEU A 222 6.05 -26.42 16.48
N GLN A 223 5.52 -27.61 16.76
CA GLN A 223 4.20 -28.02 16.30
C GLN A 223 3.10 -27.11 16.86
N SER A 224 3.22 -26.70 18.13
CA SER A 224 2.29 -25.76 18.77
C SER A 224 2.31 -24.39 18.09
N HIS A 225 3.50 -23.84 17.82
CA HIS A 225 3.65 -22.57 17.09
C HIS A 225 3.10 -22.64 15.66
N VAL A 226 3.34 -23.76 14.94
CA VAL A 226 2.76 -23.94 13.60
C VAL A 226 1.23 -23.99 13.66
N SER A 227 0.67 -24.66 14.67
CA SER A 227 -0.79 -24.70 14.85
C SER A 227 -1.36 -23.31 15.13
N GLU A 228 -0.71 -22.51 15.95
CA GLU A 228 -1.10 -21.13 16.24
C GLU A 228 -1.04 -20.26 14.98
N ILE A 229 -0.01 -20.41 14.14
CA ILE A 229 0.09 -19.72 12.85
C ILE A 229 -1.10 -20.08 11.95
N ARG A 230 -1.40 -21.37 11.78
CA ARG A 230 -2.53 -21.80 10.92
C ARG A 230 -3.87 -21.26 11.42
N GLN A 231 -4.12 -21.31 12.74
CA GLN A 231 -5.34 -20.74 13.32
C GLN A 231 -5.49 -19.24 13.04
N ASN A 232 -4.39 -18.49 13.07
CA ASN A 232 -4.40 -17.06 12.76
C ASN A 232 -4.56 -16.76 11.25
N LEU A 233 -4.20 -17.70 10.37
CA LEU A 233 -4.41 -17.55 8.92
C LEU A 233 -5.88 -17.79 8.55
N ASP A 234 -6.54 -18.74 9.21
CA ASP A 234 -7.94 -19.13 8.93
C ASP A 234 -8.99 -18.16 9.51
N ALA A 235 -8.58 -17.23 10.39
CA ALA A 235 -9.44 -16.23 11.04
C ALA A 235 -9.81 -15.01 10.16
#